data_AF-A0A149VW49-F1
#
_entry.id   AF-A0A149VW49-F1
#
_cell.length_a   1.000
_cell.length_b   1.000
_cell.length_c   1.000
_cell.angle_alpha   90.00
_cell.angle_beta   90.00
_cell.angle_gamma   90.00
#
_symmetry.space_group_name_H-M   'P 1'
#
loop_
_entity.id
_entity.type
_entity.pdbx_description
1 polymer ?
#
loop_
_entity_poly.entity_id
_entity_poly.type
_entity_poly.pdbx_seq_one_letter_code
_entity_poly.pdbx_strand_id
1 'polypeptide(L)'
;MIPVTIILGFLAFLFQGMAIHALMGPQAGVEVLLGFFFWQACASLLTTLFYAVLWPAFFALPSRASLLHVFLTCQFLPVAGALLFLTEMAVHRFLKPLPDHGYLGAADTPEFNHHLLNRITHGVGSRLLAKLTTTEAPLASKLSAVVTLRSMPLRYSGQMLSDLLADSSDEVRLLAYGTMDKAEKEVMKQVYEIHHQLAALPAGQHPLQLWMRMAQLYWELIYQNLVTGEVRQHTLTQIAHFAHQVLDLSPEEAEMWFLLGRCALLHQDYGLAENHFLRAQQLNYPQDRLLPWLAEVAFLKGELHRVPLLLKGLRNSARMPQLQPLLRYWLP
;
A
#
# COMPACT_ATOMS: atom_id res chain seq x y z
N MET A 1 -17.94 7.27 19.84
CA MET A 1 -16.57 6.93 20.29
C MET A 1 -16.00 7.97 21.25
N ILE A 2 -15.93 9.25 20.88
CA ILE A 2 -15.36 10.34 21.70
C ILE A 2 -15.99 10.52 23.11
N PRO A 3 -17.33 10.41 23.34
CA PRO A 3 -17.86 10.63 24.68
C PRO A 3 -17.49 9.49 25.65
N VAL A 4 -17.34 8.26 25.16
CA VAL A 4 -17.04 7.09 25.99
C VAL A 4 -15.58 7.10 26.46
N THR A 5 -14.65 7.57 25.62
CA THR A 5 -13.22 7.67 25.99
C THR A 5 -12.98 8.73 27.06
N ILE A 6 -13.68 9.87 26.98
CA ILE A 6 -13.59 10.93 27.99
C ILE A 6 -14.11 10.44 29.34
N ILE A 7 -15.22 9.70 29.34
CA ILE A 7 -15.79 9.11 30.57
C ILE A 7 -14.82 8.10 31.19
N LEU A 8 -14.23 7.21 30.39
CA LEU A 8 -13.26 6.21 30.87
C LEU A 8 -12.02 6.86 31.48
N GLY A 9 -11.46 7.88 30.82
CA GLY A 9 -10.30 8.61 31.34
C GLY A 9 -10.60 9.36 32.64
N PHE A 10 -11.76 10.00 32.73
CA PHE A 10 -12.19 10.71 33.94
C PHE A 10 -12.42 9.75 35.12
N LEU A 11 -13.05 8.60 34.85
CA LEU A 11 -13.34 7.60 35.88
C LEU A 11 -12.06 6.91 36.38
N ALA A 12 -11.09 6.67 35.49
CA ALA A 12 -9.75 6.19 35.88
C ALA A 12 -9.06 7.19 36.83
N PHE A 13 -9.09 8.49 36.51
CA PHE A 13 -8.52 9.54 37.36
C PHE A 13 -9.18 9.61 38.73
N LEU A 14 -10.52 9.55 38.79
CA LEU A 14 -11.26 9.54 40.06
C LEU A 14 -10.90 8.35 40.95
N PHE A 15 -10.83 7.14 40.38
CA PHE A 15 -10.53 5.93 41.14
C PHE A 15 -9.09 5.93 41.66
N GLN A 16 -8.19 6.54 40.91
CA GLN A 16 -6.82 6.74 41.32
C GLN A 16 -6.71 7.75 42.47
N GLY A 17 -7.53 8.81 42.46
CA GLY A 17 -7.68 9.72 43.60
C GLY A 17 -8.23 9.01 44.85
N MET A 18 -9.21 8.10 44.67
CA MET A 18 -9.74 7.29 45.77
C MET A 18 -8.72 6.30 46.34
N ALA A 19 -7.86 5.72 45.52
CA ALA A 19 -6.76 4.87 45.99
C ALA A 19 -5.79 5.66 46.89
N ILE A 20 -5.37 6.86 46.47
CA ILE A 20 -4.47 7.71 47.25
C ILE A 20 -5.15 8.18 48.55
N HIS A 21 -6.43 8.57 48.47
CA HIS A 21 -7.19 8.97 49.64
C HIS A 21 -7.34 7.82 50.66
N ALA A 22 -7.56 6.59 50.19
CA ALA A 22 -7.61 5.41 51.06
C ALA A 22 -6.29 5.22 51.82
N LEU A 23 -5.14 5.48 51.18
CA LEU A 23 -3.82 5.39 51.80
C LEU A 23 -3.56 6.50 52.85
N MET A 24 -4.17 7.68 52.70
CA MET A 24 -4.02 8.82 53.61
C MET A 24 -4.96 8.79 54.83
N GLY A 25 -5.77 7.73 54.96
CA GLY A 25 -6.70 7.58 56.08
C GLY A 25 -6.00 7.45 57.44
N PRO A 26 -6.61 7.94 58.53
CA PRO A 26 -6.00 7.93 59.88
C PRO A 26 -5.90 6.54 60.53
N GLN A 27 -6.40 5.49 59.86
CA GLN A 27 -6.40 4.12 60.37
C GLN A 27 -5.17 3.37 59.85
N ALA A 28 -4.39 2.78 60.75
CA ALA A 28 -3.25 1.93 60.38
C ALA A 28 -3.65 0.46 60.50
N GLY A 29 -3.67 -0.29 59.39
CA GLY A 29 -4.04 -1.71 59.38
C GLY A 29 -4.07 -2.34 57.99
N VAL A 30 -4.22 -3.67 57.93
CA VAL A 30 -4.28 -4.46 56.68
C VAL A 30 -5.49 -4.05 55.82
N GLU A 31 -6.57 -3.58 56.44
CA GLU A 31 -7.79 -3.12 55.75
C GLU A 31 -7.52 -1.91 54.83
N VAL A 32 -6.61 -1.01 55.23
CA VAL A 32 -6.22 0.14 54.41
C VAL A 32 -5.42 -0.28 53.18
N LEU A 33 -4.54 -1.27 53.33
CA LEU A 33 -3.79 -1.84 52.20
C LEU A 33 -4.72 -2.56 51.22
N LEU A 34 -5.70 -3.32 51.73
CA LEU A 34 -6.69 -3.99 50.89
C LEU A 34 -7.56 -2.98 50.12
N GLY A 35 -8.00 -1.91 50.78
CA GLY A 35 -8.76 -0.83 50.14
C GLY A 35 -7.94 -0.11 49.05
N PHE A 36 -6.67 0.16 49.32
CA PHE A 36 -5.74 0.73 48.34
C PHE A 36 -5.59 -0.17 47.11
N PHE A 37 -5.27 -1.46 47.30
CA PHE A 37 -5.08 -2.38 46.18
C PHE A 37 -6.34 -2.60 45.36
N PHE A 38 -7.51 -2.59 45.99
CA PHE A 38 -8.80 -2.69 45.30
C PHE A 38 -9.02 -1.49 44.37
N TRP A 39 -8.92 -0.27 44.90
CA TRP A 39 -9.10 0.95 44.10
C TRP A 39 -8.03 1.09 43.02
N GLN A 40 -6.80 0.66 43.31
CA GLN A 40 -5.71 0.64 42.34
C GLN A 40 -5.96 -0.36 41.21
N ALA A 41 -6.50 -1.54 41.50
CA ALA A 41 -6.89 -2.53 40.49
C ALA A 41 -8.02 -2.04 39.57
N CYS A 42 -9.00 -1.32 40.13
CA CYS A 42 -10.04 -0.71 39.32
C CYS A 42 -9.49 0.43 38.43
N ALA A 43 -8.60 1.27 38.97
CA ALA A 43 -7.97 2.36 38.22
C ALA A 43 -7.07 1.84 37.08
N SER A 44 -6.27 0.81 37.33
CA SER A 44 -5.39 0.21 36.33
C SER A 44 -6.19 -0.46 35.21
N LEU A 45 -7.28 -1.18 35.52
CA LEU A 45 -8.18 -1.77 34.53
C LEU A 45 -8.80 -0.72 33.61
N LEU A 46 -9.31 0.38 34.17
CA LEU A 46 -9.91 1.47 33.40
C LEU A 46 -8.89 2.18 32.51
N THR A 47 -7.66 2.34 32.98
CA THR A 47 -6.56 2.93 32.21
C THR A 47 -6.18 2.04 31.03
N THR A 48 -6.13 0.71 31.22
CA THR A 48 -5.90 -0.25 30.13
C THR A 48 -7.03 -0.24 29.10
N LEU A 49 -8.29 -0.14 29.53
CA LEU A 49 -9.44 -0.02 28.63
C LEU A 49 -9.41 1.30 27.84
N PHE A 50 -9.08 2.41 28.51
CA PHE A 50 -8.89 3.71 27.86
C PHE A 50 -7.81 3.64 26.77
N TYR A 51 -6.66 3.02 27.08
CA TYR A 51 -5.57 2.80 26.14
C TYR A 51 -5.98 1.92 24.95
N ALA A 52 -6.74 0.84 25.20
CA ALA A 52 -7.20 -0.06 24.14
C ALA A 52 -8.16 0.62 23.15
N VAL A 53 -9.00 1.56 23.62
CA VAL A 53 -9.95 2.29 22.78
C VAL A 53 -9.27 3.45 22.02
N LEU A 54 -8.27 4.10 22.62
CA LEU A 54 -7.52 5.18 21.97
C LEU A 54 -6.42 4.67 21.03
N TRP A 55 -6.08 3.39 21.08
CA TRP A 55 -5.11 2.79 20.18
C TRP A 55 -5.51 3.10 18.72
N PRO A 56 -4.64 3.76 17.92
CA PRO A 56 -5.05 4.24 16.61
C PRO A 56 -5.47 3.06 15.73
N ALA A 57 -6.64 3.17 15.09
CA ALA A 57 -7.21 2.12 14.22
C ALA A 57 -6.32 1.75 13.00
N PHE A 58 -5.26 2.53 12.76
CA PHE A 58 -4.25 2.26 11.73
C PHE A 58 -3.18 1.24 12.17
N PHE A 59 -3.02 1.04 13.48
CA PHE A 59 -2.21 -0.03 14.04
C PHE A 59 -3.10 -1.24 14.33
N ALA A 60 -2.59 -2.44 14.07
CA ALA A 60 -3.28 -3.68 14.42
C ALA A 60 -3.74 -3.64 15.89
N LEU A 61 -4.86 -4.34 16.19
CA LEU A 61 -5.37 -4.46 17.56
C LEU A 61 -4.23 -4.80 18.53
N PRO A 62 -4.16 -4.14 19.70
CA PRO A 62 -3.08 -4.37 20.65
C PRO A 62 -3.08 -5.85 21.05
N SER A 63 -1.90 -6.48 21.03
CA SER A 63 -1.76 -7.87 21.48
C SER A 63 -2.19 -7.98 22.94
N ARG A 64 -2.71 -9.15 23.36
CA ARG A 64 -3.08 -9.40 24.76
C ARG A 64 -1.92 -9.14 25.73
N ALA A 65 -0.68 -9.36 25.28
CA ALA A 65 0.53 -9.09 26.03
C ALA A 65 0.77 -7.58 26.27
N SER A 66 0.49 -6.73 25.28
CA SER A 66 0.58 -5.28 25.44
C SER A 66 -0.44 -4.75 26.45
N LEU A 67 -1.68 -5.21 26.39
CA LEU A 67 -2.72 -4.83 27.36
C LEU A 67 -2.35 -5.29 28.78
N LEU A 68 -1.81 -6.50 28.92
CA LEU A 68 -1.34 -7.03 30.20
C LEU A 68 -0.15 -6.22 30.73
N HIS A 69 0.78 -5.80 29.87
CA HIS A 69 1.89 -4.94 30.26
C HIS A 69 1.40 -3.59 30.79
N VAL A 70 0.48 -2.92 30.08
CA VAL A 70 -0.12 -1.65 30.53
C VAL A 70 -0.80 -1.83 31.89
N PHE A 71 -1.59 -2.90 32.05
CA PHE A 71 -2.28 -3.21 33.31
C PHE A 71 -1.29 -3.39 34.47
N LEU A 72 -0.26 -4.24 34.28
CA LEU A 72 0.73 -4.52 35.33
C LEU A 72 1.52 -3.27 35.70
N THR A 73 1.99 -2.50 34.72
CA THR A 73 2.75 -1.27 34.97
C THR A 73 1.90 -0.25 35.73
N CYS A 74 0.63 -0.05 35.35
CA CYS A 74 -0.29 0.82 36.08
C CYS A 74 -0.64 0.29 37.47
N GLN A 75 -0.67 -1.02 37.68
CA GLN A 75 -0.94 -1.62 38.99
C GLN A 75 0.20 -1.40 39.99
N PHE A 76 1.46 -1.56 39.56
CA PHE A 76 2.63 -1.46 40.43
C PHE A 76 3.18 -0.04 40.57
N LEU A 77 2.94 0.85 39.61
CA LEU A 77 3.34 2.26 39.65
C LEU A 77 2.09 3.16 39.63
N PRO A 78 1.43 3.38 40.79
CA PRO A 78 0.35 4.34 40.89
C PRO A 78 0.81 5.73 40.43
N VAL A 79 -0.02 6.37 39.62
CA VAL A 79 0.14 7.73 39.03
C VAL A 79 1.21 7.76 37.96
N ALA A 80 2.41 7.27 38.26
CA ALA A 80 3.52 7.22 37.32
C ALA A 80 3.21 6.34 36.10
N GLY A 81 2.58 5.17 36.27
CA GLY A 81 2.21 4.29 35.15
C GLY A 81 1.24 4.95 34.17
N ALA A 82 0.20 5.61 34.68
CA ALA A 82 -0.76 6.33 33.84
C ALA A 82 -0.09 7.51 33.10
N LEU A 83 0.78 8.26 33.78
CA LEU A 83 1.55 9.35 33.16
C LEU A 83 2.49 8.84 32.06
N LEU A 84 3.17 7.72 32.27
CA LEU A 84 4.06 7.10 31.26
C LEU A 84 3.32 6.75 29.97
N PHE A 85 2.15 6.11 30.06
CA PHE A 85 1.39 5.76 28.86
C PHE A 85 0.71 6.97 28.21
N LEU A 86 0.32 7.99 29.00
CA LEU A 86 -0.18 9.25 28.44
C LEU A 86 0.92 10.01 27.69
N THR A 87 2.15 10.05 28.21
CA THR A 87 3.28 10.69 27.52
C THR A 87 3.71 9.88 26.31
N GLU A 88 3.77 8.55 26.39
CA GLU A 88 4.03 7.67 25.25
C GLU A 88 3.01 7.89 24.12
N MET A 89 1.72 7.93 24.46
CA MET A 89 0.65 8.16 23.50
C MET A 89 0.71 9.58 22.91
N ALA A 90 1.04 10.59 23.72
CA ALA A 90 1.24 11.96 23.24
C ALA A 90 2.45 12.04 22.27
N VAL A 91 3.58 11.44 22.64
CA VAL A 91 4.78 11.35 21.79
C VAL A 91 4.43 10.68 20.48
N HIS A 92 3.72 9.55 20.49
CA HIS A 92 3.34 8.85 19.27
C HIS A 92 2.33 9.62 18.40
N ARG A 93 1.46 10.43 19.02
CA ARG A 93 0.50 11.28 18.31
C ARG A 93 1.19 12.49 17.66
N PHE A 94 2.15 13.11 18.35
CA PHE A 94 2.78 14.35 17.92
C PHE A 94 4.05 14.13 17.10
N LEU A 95 4.82 13.08 17.39
CA LEU A 95 5.94 12.67 16.58
C LEU A 95 5.45 11.64 15.56
N LYS A 96 5.47 12.01 14.28
CA LYS A 96 5.41 11.01 13.20
C LYS A 96 6.53 10.00 13.46
N PRO A 97 6.26 8.68 13.42
CA PRO A 97 7.34 7.71 13.50
C PRO A 97 8.34 8.03 12.39
N LEU A 98 9.58 8.37 12.78
CA LEU A 98 10.65 8.35 11.80
C LEU A 98 10.72 6.90 11.28
N PRO A 99 10.81 6.69 9.95
CA PRO A 99 10.99 5.36 9.43
C PRO A 99 12.23 4.76 10.09
N ASP A 100 12.08 3.59 10.71
CA ASP A 100 13.15 2.90 11.41
C ASP A 100 14.19 2.47 10.37
N HIS A 101 15.23 3.28 10.19
CA HIS A 101 16.42 2.91 9.45
C HIS A 101 17.32 2.19 10.44
N GLY A 102 17.08 0.89 10.60
CA GLY A 102 17.85 0.03 11.48
C GLY A 102 19.34 0.37 11.38
N TYR A 103 19.97 0.60 12.52
CA TYR A 103 21.36 1.05 12.67
C TYR A 103 22.29 0.36 11.65
N LEU A 104 22.71 1.11 10.64
CA LEU A 104 23.75 0.71 9.71
C LEU A 104 25.08 0.74 10.46
N GLY A 105 25.57 -0.42 10.89
CA GLY A 105 27.00 -0.58 11.11
C GLY A 105 27.73 -0.26 9.81
N ALA A 106 28.75 0.58 9.88
CA ALA A 106 29.64 0.84 8.74
C ALA A 106 30.37 -0.48 8.40
N ALA A 107 29.77 -1.26 7.51
CA ALA A 107 30.44 -2.37 6.86
C ALA A 107 31.33 -1.80 5.75
N ASP A 108 32.53 -2.36 5.59
CA ASP A 108 33.42 -2.03 4.47
C ASP A 108 32.65 -2.12 3.15
N THR A 109 32.95 -1.21 2.23
CA THR A 109 32.33 -1.17 0.90
C THR A 109 32.59 -2.52 0.20
N PRO A 110 31.57 -3.37 0.00
CA PRO A 110 31.79 -4.67 -0.61
C PRO A 110 32.16 -4.48 -2.09
N GLU A 111 33.24 -5.12 -2.53
CA GLU A 111 33.61 -5.14 -3.94
C GLU A 111 32.56 -5.91 -4.76
N PHE A 112 32.12 -5.29 -5.85
CA PHE A 112 31.03 -5.78 -6.68
C PHE A 112 31.46 -7.03 -7.46
N ASN A 113 30.86 -8.17 -7.14
CA ASN A 113 31.15 -9.44 -7.80
C ASN A 113 30.09 -9.77 -8.86
N HIS A 114 30.43 -9.56 -10.13
CA HIS A 114 29.54 -9.68 -11.29
C HIS A 114 28.89 -11.08 -11.44
N HIS A 115 29.49 -12.13 -10.90
CA HIS A 115 29.02 -13.51 -11.08
C HIS A 115 27.79 -13.90 -10.24
N LEU A 116 27.40 -13.08 -9.25
CA LEU A 116 26.26 -13.36 -8.38
C LEU A 116 24.91 -12.88 -8.91
N LEU A 117 24.90 -12.16 -10.05
CA LEU A 117 23.69 -11.65 -10.72
C LEU A 117 22.66 -12.74 -11.04
N ASN A 118 23.09 -14.00 -11.18
CA ASN A 118 22.22 -15.09 -11.64
C ASN A 118 21.53 -15.88 -10.51
N ARG A 119 21.85 -15.62 -9.22
CA ARG A 119 21.36 -16.45 -8.11
C ARG A 119 20.34 -15.80 -7.18
N ILE A 120 20.14 -14.49 -7.23
CA ILE A 120 19.27 -13.80 -6.29
C ILE A 120 18.25 -12.96 -7.06
N THR A 121 17.04 -13.49 -7.21
CA THR A 121 15.89 -12.81 -7.84
C THR A 121 15.36 -11.65 -6.98
N HIS A 122 15.72 -11.60 -5.69
CA HIS A 122 15.30 -10.55 -4.75
C HIS A 122 16.38 -9.48 -4.57
N GLY A 123 16.05 -8.22 -4.86
CA GLY A 123 16.90 -7.06 -4.58
C GLY A 123 17.81 -6.59 -5.73
N VAL A 124 17.72 -7.17 -6.93
CA VAL A 124 18.41 -6.63 -8.12
C VAL A 124 17.91 -5.22 -8.42
N GLY A 125 16.58 -5.00 -8.38
CA GLY A 125 15.98 -3.69 -8.61
C GLY A 125 16.37 -2.66 -7.55
N SER A 126 16.40 -3.02 -6.26
CA SER A 126 16.80 -2.09 -5.19
C SER A 126 18.28 -1.74 -5.23
N ARG A 127 19.15 -2.67 -5.66
CA ARG A 127 20.58 -2.42 -5.85
C ARG A 127 20.88 -1.58 -7.09
N LEU A 128 20.15 -1.79 -8.17
CA LEU A 128 20.22 -0.92 -9.36
C LEU A 128 19.70 0.48 -9.05
N LEU A 129 18.57 0.60 -8.35
CA LEU A 129 18.09 1.87 -7.82
C LEU A 129 19.16 2.56 -6.97
N ALA A 130 19.73 1.89 -5.97
CA ALA A 130 20.78 2.47 -5.14
C ALA A 130 21.97 2.99 -5.96
N LYS A 131 22.37 2.25 -6.99
CA LYS A 131 23.45 2.63 -7.92
C LYS A 131 23.09 3.81 -8.82
N LEU A 132 21.82 3.97 -9.17
CA LEU A 132 21.31 5.06 -10.00
C LEU A 132 20.97 6.32 -9.21
N THR A 133 20.48 6.18 -7.98
CA THR A 133 20.13 7.28 -7.08
C THR A 133 21.33 7.87 -6.36
N THR A 134 22.45 7.14 -6.29
CA THR A 134 23.69 7.67 -5.71
C THR A 134 24.28 8.72 -6.66
N THR A 135 24.24 9.98 -6.25
CA THR A 135 24.75 11.12 -7.02
C THR A 135 26.22 10.96 -7.40
N GLU A 136 27.03 10.33 -6.53
CA GLU A 136 28.48 10.13 -6.71
C GLU A 136 28.86 8.85 -7.48
N ALA A 137 27.90 8.07 -8.00
CA ALA A 137 28.23 6.84 -8.71
C ALA A 137 29.01 7.13 -10.02
N PRO A 138 30.12 6.41 -10.30
CA PRO A 138 30.88 6.58 -11.53
C PRO A 138 30.00 6.39 -12.79
N LEU A 139 30.22 7.20 -13.82
CA LEU A 139 29.44 7.19 -15.07
C LEU A 139 29.32 5.79 -15.70
N ALA A 140 30.44 5.07 -15.84
CA ALA A 140 30.46 3.71 -16.38
C ALA A 140 29.58 2.74 -15.57
N SER A 141 29.52 2.95 -14.25
CA SER A 141 28.64 2.22 -13.35
C SER A 141 27.18 2.53 -13.67
N LYS A 142 26.80 3.81 -13.75
CA LYS A 142 25.43 4.23 -14.11
C LYS A 142 25.00 3.69 -15.48
N LEU A 143 25.84 3.80 -16.50
CA LEU A 143 25.56 3.27 -17.84
C LEU A 143 25.33 1.76 -17.84
N SER A 144 26.16 0.99 -17.11
CA SER A 144 25.94 -0.45 -16.94
C SER A 144 24.60 -0.76 -16.25
N ALA A 145 24.17 0.06 -15.29
CA ALA A 145 22.86 -0.06 -14.66
C ALA A 145 21.71 0.23 -15.65
N VAL A 146 21.81 1.26 -16.49
CA VAL A 146 20.79 1.53 -17.53
C VAL A 146 20.71 0.40 -18.55
N VAL A 147 21.85 -0.15 -18.99
CA VAL A 147 21.88 -1.29 -19.92
C VAL A 147 21.22 -2.53 -19.32
N THR A 148 21.42 -2.77 -18.03
CA THR A 148 20.74 -3.87 -17.33
C THR A 148 19.25 -3.60 -17.11
N LEU A 149 18.83 -2.35 -16.90
CA LEU A 149 17.39 -2.01 -16.86
C LEU A 149 16.68 -2.29 -18.18
N ARG A 150 17.37 -2.11 -19.33
CA ARG A 150 16.81 -2.37 -20.66
C ARG A 150 16.47 -3.85 -20.89
N SER A 151 17.14 -4.79 -20.24
CA SER A 151 16.80 -6.22 -20.35
C SER A 151 15.67 -6.64 -19.41
N MET A 152 15.24 -5.77 -18.50
CA MET A 152 14.12 -6.02 -17.60
C MET A 152 12.77 -5.66 -18.24
N PRO A 153 11.68 -6.35 -17.86
CA PRO A 153 10.34 -5.95 -18.27
C PRO A 153 10.00 -4.51 -17.82
N LEU A 154 9.52 -3.67 -18.73
CA LEU A 154 9.26 -2.25 -18.46
C LEU A 154 8.22 -2.00 -17.36
N ARG A 155 7.30 -2.94 -17.11
CA ARG A 155 6.40 -2.86 -15.93
C ARG A 155 7.14 -2.74 -14.59
N TYR A 156 8.42 -3.13 -14.53
CA TYR A 156 9.26 -3.04 -13.34
C TYR A 156 10.33 -1.96 -13.46
N SER A 157 10.89 -1.74 -14.65
CA SER A 157 11.97 -0.76 -14.89
C SER A 157 11.50 0.60 -15.40
N GLY A 158 10.26 0.73 -15.86
CA GLY A 158 9.74 1.94 -16.52
C GLY A 158 9.76 3.18 -15.62
N GLN A 159 9.38 3.06 -14.35
CA GLN A 159 9.52 4.18 -13.40
C GLN A 159 10.98 4.57 -13.21
N MET A 160 11.89 3.59 -13.07
CA MET A 160 13.31 3.87 -12.89
C MET A 160 13.90 4.57 -14.12
N LEU A 161 13.50 4.17 -15.33
CA LEU A 161 13.91 4.83 -16.57
C LEU A 161 13.35 6.25 -16.67
N SER A 162 12.11 6.47 -16.23
CA SER A 162 11.51 7.81 -16.17
C SER A 162 12.26 8.71 -15.20
N ASP A 163 12.65 8.21 -14.03
CA ASP A 163 13.39 8.98 -13.02
C ASP A 163 14.78 9.38 -13.57
N LEU A 164 15.40 8.53 -14.38
CA LEU A 164 16.70 8.79 -15.01
C LEU A 164 16.67 9.89 -16.07
N LEU A 165 15.50 10.32 -16.55
CA LEU A 165 15.39 11.49 -17.42
C LEU A 165 15.83 12.78 -16.72
N ALA A 166 15.86 12.80 -15.38
CA ALA A 166 16.33 13.91 -14.57
C ALA A 166 17.81 13.77 -14.12
N ASP A 167 18.54 12.71 -14.53
CA ASP A 167 19.94 12.52 -14.12
C ASP A 167 20.85 13.65 -14.65
N SER A 168 21.93 13.94 -13.93
CA SER A 168 22.89 14.98 -14.29
C SER A 168 23.69 14.65 -15.55
N SER A 169 23.83 13.36 -15.90
CA SER A 169 24.58 12.91 -17.08
C SER A 169 23.71 12.86 -18.32
N ASP A 170 24.14 13.56 -19.38
CA ASP A 170 23.47 13.55 -20.69
C ASP A 170 23.41 12.15 -21.31
N GLU A 171 24.45 11.33 -21.16
CA GLU A 171 24.49 9.98 -21.73
C GLU A 171 23.47 9.06 -21.07
N VAL A 172 23.33 9.15 -19.75
CA VAL A 172 22.33 8.39 -18.98
C VAL A 172 20.92 8.80 -19.39
N ARG A 173 20.67 10.12 -19.48
CA ARG A 173 19.38 10.67 -19.93
C ARG A 173 19.02 10.21 -21.34
N LEU A 174 19.96 10.31 -22.28
CA LEU A 174 19.74 9.95 -23.67
C LEU A 174 19.45 8.45 -23.83
N LEU A 175 20.16 7.60 -23.09
CA LEU A 175 19.95 6.15 -23.13
C LEU A 175 18.60 5.75 -22.51
N ALA A 176 18.21 6.39 -21.40
CA ALA A 176 16.90 6.18 -20.79
C ALA A 176 15.77 6.63 -21.75
N TYR A 177 15.89 7.83 -22.32
CA TYR A 177 14.95 8.36 -23.31
C TYR A 177 14.81 7.43 -24.52
N GLY A 178 15.92 7.03 -25.15
CA GLY A 178 15.89 6.14 -26.30
C GLY A 178 15.31 4.76 -26.00
N THR A 179 15.44 4.28 -24.76
CA THR A 179 14.83 3.01 -24.33
C THR A 179 13.32 3.14 -24.17
N MET A 180 12.84 4.23 -23.54
CA MET A 180 11.41 4.50 -23.37
C MET A 180 10.72 4.82 -24.71
N ASP A 181 11.30 5.70 -25.52
CA ASP A 181 10.79 6.10 -26.84
C ASP A 181 10.65 4.88 -27.77
N LYS A 182 11.62 3.96 -27.75
CA LYS A 182 11.52 2.72 -28.54
C LYS A 182 10.33 1.86 -28.08
N ALA A 183 10.12 1.72 -26.78
CA ALA A 183 9.02 0.93 -26.24
C ALA A 183 7.66 1.56 -26.54
N GLU A 184 7.54 2.88 -26.40
CA GLU A 184 6.34 3.63 -26.78
C GLU A 184 6.02 3.46 -28.26
N LYS A 185 7.01 3.63 -29.14
CA LYS A 185 6.84 3.46 -30.60
C LYS A 185 6.38 2.05 -30.97
N GLU A 186 6.86 1.02 -30.28
CA GLU A 186 6.44 -0.36 -30.54
C GLU A 186 4.95 -0.57 -30.22
N VAL A 187 4.48 -0.02 -29.10
CA VAL A 187 3.04 -0.08 -28.74
C VAL A 187 2.21 0.77 -29.70
N MET A 188 2.66 1.99 -30.02
CA MET A 188 1.95 2.89 -30.93
C MET A 188 1.89 2.36 -32.37
N LYS A 189 2.90 1.60 -32.80
CA LYS A 189 2.88 0.91 -34.09
C LYS A 189 1.72 -0.11 -34.15
N GLN A 190 1.53 -0.91 -33.10
CA GLN A 190 0.40 -1.85 -33.03
C GLN A 190 -0.94 -1.12 -33.01
N VAL A 191 -1.03 0.01 -32.31
CA VAL A 191 -2.22 0.87 -32.32
C VAL A 191 -2.51 1.38 -33.74
N TYR A 192 -1.50 1.83 -34.47
CA TYR A 192 -1.65 2.30 -35.85
C TYR A 192 -2.09 1.18 -36.80
N GLU A 193 -1.53 -0.02 -36.65
CA GLU A 193 -1.93 -1.19 -37.43
C GLU A 193 -3.42 -1.54 -37.22
N ILE A 194 -3.91 -1.46 -35.98
CA ILE A 194 -5.34 -1.69 -35.68
C ILE A 194 -6.22 -0.59 -36.27
N HIS A 195 -5.80 0.67 -36.25
CA HIS A 195 -6.54 1.74 -36.92
C HIS A 195 -6.68 1.48 -38.43
N HIS A 196 -5.62 1.00 -39.07
CA HIS A 196 -5.67 0.64 -40.49
C HIS A 196 -6.62 -0.55 -40.73
N GLN A 197 -6.60 -1.55 -39.84
CA GLN A 197 -7.55 -2.67 -39.90
C GLN A 197 -8.99 -2.17 -39.78
N LEU A 198 -9.27 -1.31 -38.78
CA LEU A 198 -10.57 -0.67 -38.55
C LEU A 198 -11.09 0.07 -39.79
N ALA A 199 -10.22 0.83 -40.47
CA ALA A 199 -10.58 1.57 -41.68
C ALA A 199 -10.89 0.65 -42.88
N ALA A 200 -10.32 -0.55 -42.91
CA ALA A 200 -10.53 -1.53 -43.97
C ALA A 200 -11.73 -2.47 -43.74
N LEU A 201 -12.42 -2.38 -42.60
CA LEU A 201 -13.55 -3.26 -42.32
C LEU A 201 -14.74 -2.97 -43.26
N PRO A 202 -15.39 -4.02 -43.80
CA PRO A 202 -16.64 -3.88 -44.52
C PRO A 202 -17.75 -3.28 -43.63
N ALA A 203 -18.63 -2.49 -44.24
CA ALA A 203 -19.81 -1.96 -43.57
C ALA A 203 -20.68 -3.11 -43.01
N GLY A 204 -21.04 -3.03 -41.74
CA GLY A 204 -21.88 -4.02 -41.04
C GLY A 204 -21.11 -5.06 -40.23
N GLN A 205 -19.77 -5.08 -40.26
CA GLN A 205 -18.98 -5.86 -39.31
C GLN A 205 -18.65 -5.02 -38.08
N HIS A 206 -18.95 -5.56 -36.89
CA HIS A 206 -18.60 -4.92 -35.63
C HIS A 206 -17.17 -5.28 -35.23
N PRO A 207 -16.25 -4.32 -35.08
CA PRO A 207 -14.84 -4.61 -34.82
C PRO A 207 -14.56 -4.79 -33.32
N LEU A 208 -15.39 -5.57 -32.63
CA LEU A 208 -15.36 -5.75 -31.17
C LEU A 208 -13.96 -6.13 -30.68
N GLN A 209 -13.33 -7.14 -31.29
CA GLN A 209 -11.99 -7.61 -30.90
C GLN A 209 -10.90 -6.54 -31.11
N LEU A 210 -11.03 -5.71 -32.16
CA LEU A 210 -10.08 -4.63 -32.44
C LEU A 210 -10.21 -3.52 -31.39
N TRP A 211 -11.42 -3.15 -31.00
CA TRP A 211 -11.64 -2.18 -29.92
C TRP A 211 -11.14 -2.69 -28.56
N MET A 212 -11.37 -3.96 -28.23
CA MET A 212 -10.78 -4.57 -27.03
C MET A 212 -9.25 -4.50 -27.05
N ARG A 213 -8.63 -4.85 -28.19
CA ARG A 213 -7.18 -4.80 -28.33
C ARG A 213 -6.65 -3.37 -28.22
N MET A 214 -7.36 -2.38 -28.77
CA MET A 214 -7.01 -0.97 -28.62
C MET A 214 -7.01 -0.53 -27.15
N ALA A 215 -8.08 -0.85 -26.41
CA ALA A 215 -8.16 -0.53 -24.99
C ALA A 215 -7.00 -1.17 -24.19
N GLN A 216 -6.66 -2.43 -24.49
CA GLN A 216 -5.52 -3.13 -23.88
C GLN A 216 -4.17 -2.48 -24.21
N LEU A 217 -3.92 -2.08 -25.46
CA LEU A 217 -2.66 -1.44 -25.87
C LEU A 217 -2.48 -0.06 -25.22
N TYR A 218 -3.54 0.76 -25.19
CA TYR A 218 -3.48 2.02 -24.45
C TYR A 218 -3.25 1.78 -22.95
N TRP A 219 -3.83 0.72 -22.38
CA TRP A 219 -3.54 0.33 -21.01
C TRP A 219 -2.07 -0.09 -20.82
N GLU A 220 -1.47 -0.78 -21.78
CA GLU A 220 -0.05 -1.17 -21.72
C GLU A 220 0.88 0.05 -21.61
N LEU A 221 0.57 1.16 -22.29
CA LEU A 221 1.34 2.42 -22.17
C LEU A 221 1.38 2.91 -20.72
N ILE A 222 0.24 2.88 -20.03
CA ILE A 222 0.15 3.29 -18.63
C ILE A 222 0.82 2.26 -17.72
N TYR A 223 0.57 0.98 -17.95
CA TYR A 223 1.10 -0.11 -17.13
C TYR A 223 2.62 -0.21 -17.16
N GLN A 224 3.24 0.16 -18.28
CA GLN A 224 4.68 0.20 -18.47
C GLN A 224 5.30 1.55 -18.13
N ASN A 225 4.49 2.52 -17.67
CA ASN A 225 4.91 3.88 -17.35
C ASN A 225 5.58 4.62 -18.52
N LEU A 226 5.06 4.43 -19.72
CA LEU A 226 5.56 5.07 -20.95
C LEU A 226 4.96 6.46 -21.18
N VAL A 227 3.81 6.74 -20.56
CA VAL A 227 3.10 8.02 -20.68
C VAL A 227 2.95 8.68 -19.31
N THR A 228 3.19 9.99 -19.24
CA THR A 228 3.10 10.79 -18.01
C THR A 228 2.28 12.07 -18.24
N GLY A 229 1.92 12.77 -17.16
CA GLY A 229 1.21 14.05 -17.22
C GLY A 229 -0.09 14.02 -18.02
N GLU A 230 -0.27 15.01 -18.91
CA GLU A 230 -1.47 15.16 -19.74
C GLU A 230 -1.67 14.01 -20.74
N VAL A 231 -0.58 13.50 -21.32
CA VAL A 231 -0.65 12.38 -22.26
C VAL A 231 -1.25 11.15 -21.57
N ARG A 232 -0.86 10.89 -20.32
CA ARG A 232 -1.43 9.79 -19.52
C ARG A 232 -2.94 9.95 -19.29
N GLN A 233 -3.42 11.17 -19.07
CA GLN A 233 -4.85 11.45 -18.88
C GLN A 233 -5.63 11.25 -20.18
N HIS A 234 -5.07 11.71 -21.30
CA HIS A 234 -5.63 11.42 -22.62
C HIS A 234 -5.67 9.92 -22.89
N THR A 235 -4.60 9.18 -22.60
CA THR A 235 -4.54 7.71 -22.74
C THR A 235 -5.62 7.02 -21.90
N LEU A 236 -5.85 7.44 -20.65
CA LEU A 236 -6.96 6.92 -19.84
C LEU A 236 -8.32 7.14 -20.48
N THR A 237 -8.53 8.30 -21.09
CA THR A 237 -9.77 8.64 -21.79
C THR A 237 -9.96 7.74 -23.02
N GLN A 238 -8.89 7.45 -23.77
CA GLN A 238 -8.94 6.51 -24.90
C GLN A 238 -9.27 5.08 -24.45
N ILE A 239 -8.68 4.62 -23.35
CA ILE A 239 -9.01 3.29 -22.78
C ILE A 239 -10.50 3.20 -22.47
N ALA A 240 -11.04 4.20 -21.77
CA ALA A 240 -12.45 4.24 -21.41
C ALA A 240 -13.34 4.31 -22.67
N HIS A 241 -12.98 5.12 -23.65
CA HIS A 241 -13.72 5.24 -24.91
C HIS A 241 -13.87 3.90 -25.64
N PHE A 242 -12.77 3.18 -25.87
CA PHE A 242 -12.82 1.88 -26.56
C PHE A 242 -13.49 0.79 -25.70
N ALA A 243 -13.28 0.81 -24.39
CA ALA A 243 -13.97 -0.13 -23.50
C ALA A 243 -15.49 0.09 -23.53
N HIS A 244 -15.97 1.33 -23.55
CA HIS A 244 -17.40 1.63 -23.71
C HIS A 244 -17.94 1.19 -25.07
N GLN A 245 -17.22 1.43 -26.17
CA GLN A 245 -17.63 0.94 -27.50
C GLN A 245 -17.81 -0.58 -27.54
N VAL A 246 -16.95 -1.33 -26.85
CA VAL A 246 -17.11 -2.78 -26.72
C VAL A 246 -18.35 -3.13 -25.90
N LEU A 247 -18.53 -2.48 -24.74
CA LEU A 247 -19.63 -2.77 -23.82
C LEU A 247 -21.01 -2.38 -24.37
N ASP A 248 -21.07 -1.38 -25.25
CA ASP A 248 -22.30 -1.00 -25.96
C ASP A 248 -22.79 -2.12 -26.90
N LEU A 249 -21.86 -2.94 -27.43
CA LEU A 249 -22.19 -4.09 -28.27
C LEU A 249 -22.29 -5.40 -27.49
N SER A 250 -21.40 -5.60 -26.52
CA SER A 250 -21.31 -6.81 -25.70
C SER A 250 -21.10 -6.43 -24.23
N PRO A 251 -22.19 -6.21 -23.47
CA PRO A 251 -22.12 -5.80 -22.07
C PRO A 251 -21.61 -6.92 -21.13
N GLU A 252 -21.40 -8.13 -21.66
CA GLU A 252 -20.92 -9.31 -20.93
C GLU A 252 -19.39 -9.45 -20.94
N GLU A 253 -18.67 -8.55 -21.60
CA GLU A 253 -17.20 -8.56 -21.64
C GLU A 253 -16.58 -8.16 -20.29
N ALA A 254 -16.36 -9.17 -19.43
CA ALA A 254 -15.83 -9.00 -18.07
C ALA A 254 -14.49 -8.24 -18.02
N GLU A 255 -13.63 -8.44 -19.02
CA GLU A 255 -12.32 -7.78 -19.09
C GLU A 255 -12.44 -6.26 -19.25
N MET A 256 -13.41 -5.78 -20.03
CA MET A 256 -13.61 -4.35 -20.23
C MET A 256 -14.14 -3.67 -18.97
N TRP A 257 -15.04 -4.33 -18.23
CA TRP A 257 -15.45 -3.88 -16.90
C TRP A 257 -14.29 -3.81 -15.93
N PHE A 258 -13.41 -4.83 -15.92
CA PHE A 258 -12.21 -4.82 -15.10
C PHE A 258 -11.27 -3.66 -15.47
N LEU A 259 -11.11 -3.38 -16.76
CA LEU A 259 -10.26 -2.30 -17.26
C LEU A 259 -10.81 -0.93 -16.86
N LEU A 260 -12.12 -0.71 -17.01
CA LEU A 260 -12.80 0.51 -16.56
C LEU A 260 -12.66 0.71 -15.05
N GLY A 261 -12.74 -0.36 -14.25
CA GLY A 261 -12.51 -0.29 -12.80
C GLY A 261 -11.11 0.22 -12.46
N ARG A 262 -10.08 -0.22 -13.20
CA ARG A 262 -8.70 0.28 -13.02
C ARG A 262 -8.55 1.73 -13.47
N CYS A 263 -9.21 2.13 -14.55
CA CYS A 263 -9.25 3.53 -14.97
C CYS A 263 -9.91 4.41 -13.91
N ALA A 264 -11.05 4.01 -13.36
CA ALA A 264 -11.75 4.76 -12.31
C ALA A 264 -10.90 4.88 -11.02
N LEU A 265 -10.20 3.80 -10.64
CA LEU A 265 -9.27 3.81 -9.51
C LEU A 265 -8.15 4.85 -9.69
N LEU A 266 -7.58 4.94 -10.90
CA LEU A 266 -6.55 5.94 -11.23
C LEU A 266 -7.08 7.38 -11.24
N HIS A 267 -8.38 7.58 -11.47
CA HIS A 267 -9.06 8.87 -11.32
C HIS A 267 -9.50 9.15 -9.87
N GLN A 268 -9.21 8.25 -8.93
CA GLN A 268 -9.61 8.34 -7.53
C GLN A 268 -11.14 8.28 -7.32
N ASP A 269 -11.90 7.83 -8.32
CA ASP A 269 -13.33 7.53 -8.16
C ASP A 269 -13.50 6.09 -7.68
N TYR A 270 -13.33 5.91 -6.37
CA TYR A 270 -13.38 4.59 -5.74
C TYR A 270 -14.77 3.95 -5.80
N GLY A 271 -15.84 4.76 -5.87
CA GLY A 271 -17.21 4.27 -5.97
C GLY A 271 -17.47 3.67 -7.35
N LEU A 272 -17.11 4.38 -8.42
CA LEU A 272 -17.20 3.84 -9.77
C LEU A 272 -16.26 2.64 -9.97
N ALA A 273 -15.04 2.70 -9.43
CA ALA A 273 -14.10 1.59 -9.50
C ALA A 273 -14.70 0.31 -8.89
N GLU A 274 -15.30 0.42 -7.70
CA GLU A 274 -15.98 -0.70 -7.05
C GLU A 274 -17.10 -1.27 -7.92
N ASN A 275 -17.98 -0.42 -8.45
CA ASN A 275 -19.11 -0.85 -9.27
C ASN A 275 -18.64 -1.63 -10.51
N HIS A 276 -17.61 -1.14 -11.19
CA HIS A 276 -17.03 -1.82 -12.35
C HIS A 276 -16.38 -3.16 -11.97
N PHE A 277 -15.64 -3.23 -10.87
CA PHE A 277 -15.06 -4.48 -10.39
C PHE A 277 -16.11 -5.50 -9.97
N LEU A 278 -17.18 -5.07 -9.29
CA LEU A 278 -18.31 -5.94 -8.95
C LEU A 278 -19.03 -6.43 -10.21
N ARG A 279 -19.15 -5.59 -11.25
CA ARG A 279 -19.71 -6.02 -12.53
C ARG A 279 -18.83 -7.07 -13.21
N ALA A 280 -17.51 -6.88 -13.23
CA ALA A 280 -16.56 -7.89 -13.71
C ALA A 280 -16.65 -9.19 -12.91
N GLN A 281 -16.87 -9.11 -11.58
CA GLN A 281 -17.08 -10.28 -10.72
C GLN A 281 -18.33 -11.07 -11.10
N GLN A 282 -19.46 -10.37 -11.34
CA GLN A 282 -20.72 -10.98 -11.76
C GLN A 282 -20.58 -11.72 -13.10
N LEU A 283 -19.70 -11.24 -13.96
CA LEU A 283 -19.36 -11.84 -15.25
C LEU A 283 -18.22 -12.88 -15.16
N ASN A 284 -17.96 -13.41 -13.96
CA ASN A 284 -16.98 -14.47 -13.69
C ASN A 284 -15.52 -14.12 -14.05
N TYR A 285 -15.13 -12.84 -13.94
CA TYR A 285 -13.71 -12.47 -14.06
C TYR A 285 -12.86 -13.20 -12.98
N PRO A 286 -11.64 -13.69 -13.30
CA PRO A 286 -10.82 -14.46 -12.37
C PRO A 286 -10.60 -13.75 -11.02
N GLN A 287 -11.05 -14.37 -9.93
CA GLN A 287 -11.00 -13.79 -8.58
C GLN A 287 -9.57 -13.48 -8.12
N ASP A 288 -8.61 -14.35 -8.45
CA ASP A 288 -7.19 -14.16 -8.12
C ASP A 288 -6.62 -12.82 -8.63
N ARG A 289 -7.16 -12.33 -9.74
CA ARG A 289 -6.76 -11.05 -10.33
C ARG A 289 -7.60 -9.90 -9.82
N LEU A 290 -8.86 -10.13 -9.45
CA LEU A 290 -9.82 -9.09 -9.06
C LEU A 290 -9.72 -8.70 -7.58
N LEU A 291 -9.57 -9.69 -6.69
CA LEU A 291 -9.62 -9.50 -5.24
C LEU A 291 -8.57 -8.50 -4.72
N PRO A 292 -7.32 -8.43 -5.24
CA PRO A 292 -6.37 -7.40 -4.81
C PRO A 292 -6.89 -5.98 -5.07
N TRP A 293 -7.56 -5.74 -6.21
CA TRP A 293 -8.11 -4.43 -6.56
C TRP A 293 -9.34 -4.08 -5.74
N LEU A 294 -10.23 -5.04 -5.48
CA LEU A 294 -11.36 -4.82 -4.56
C LEU A 294 -10.87 -4.51 -3.14
N ALA A 295 -9.80 -5.17 -2.68
CA ALA A 295 -9.19 -4.89 -1.39
C ALA A 295 -8.54 -3.50 -1.34
N GLU A 296 -7.88 -3.09 -2.42
CA GLU A 296 -7.32 -1.74 -2.57
C GLU A 296 -8.42 -0.67 -2.55
N VAL A 297 -9.52 -0.87 -3.28
CA VAL A 297 -10.68 0.04 -3.26
C VAL A 297 -11.28 0.14 -1.85
N ALA A 298 -11.49 -0.98 -1.17
CA ALA A 298 -11.99 -0.98 0.21
C ALA A 298 -11.04 -0.24 1.17
N PHE A 299 -9.73 -0.42 1.01
CA PHE A 299 -8.72 0.30 1.78
C PHE A 299 -8.79 1.82 1.52
N LEU A 300 -8.85 2.24 0.25
CA LEU A 300 -8.92 3.65 -0.14
C LEU A 300 -10.22 4.34 0.28
N LYS A 301 -11.33 3.60 0.35
CA LYS A 301 -12.61 4.07 0.90
C LYS A 301 -12.63 4.12 2.44
N GLY A 302 -11.60 3.62 3.12
CA GLY A 302 -11.55 3.52 4.59
C GLY A 302 -12.37 2.35 5.18
N GLU A 303 -12.85 1.43 4.34
CA GLU A 303 -13.63 0.26 4.73
C GLU A 303 -12.71 -0.90 5.15
N LEU A 304 -11.84 -0.65 6.13
CA LEU A 304 -10.75 -1.55 6.51
C LEU A 304 -11.21 -2.95 6.96
N HIS A 305 -12.45 -3.07 7.45
CA HIS A 305 -13.04 -4.35 7.84
C HIS A 305 -13.25 -5.31 6.66
N ARG A 306 -13.40 -4.81 5.43
CA ARG A 306 -13.59 -5.64 4.23
C ARG A 306 -12.28 -6.18 3.67
N VAL A 307 -11.17 -5.48 3.87
CA VAL A 307 -9.84 -5.85 3.36
C VAL A 307 -9.45 -7.29 3.74
N PRO A 308 -9.45 -7.72 5.02
CA PRO A 308 -9.09 -9.09 5.37
C PRO A 308 -10.09 -10.12 4.83
N LEU A 309 -11.37 -9.77 4.64
CA LEU A 309 -12.37 -10.69 4.07
C LEU A 309 -12.06 -10.98 2.60
N LEU A 310 -11.71 -9.96 1.83
CA LEU A 310 -11.34 -10.08 0.42
C LEU A 310 -10.01 -10.84 0.26
N LEU A 311 -9.02 -10.52 1.10
CA LEU A 311 -7.70 -11.17 1.05
C LEU A 311 -7.74 -12.64 1.48
N LYS A 312 -8.70 -13.06 2.32
CA LYS A 312 -8.90 -14.49 2.62
C LYS A 312 -9.19 -15.32 1.36
N GLY A 313 -9.89 -14.74 0.38
CA GLY A 313 -10.12 -15.40 -0.91
C GLY A 313 -8.82 -15.71 -1.66
N LEU A 314 -7.77 -14.91 -1.45
CA LEU A 314 -6.45 -15.09 -2.08
C LEU A 314 -5.55 -16.13 -1.38
N ARG A 315 -5.88 -16.59 -0.16
CA ARG A 315 -5.04 -17.57 0.57
C ARG A 315 -4.83 -18.87 -0.21
N ASN A 316 -5.81 -19.26 -1.02
CA ASN A 316 -5.73 -20.47 -1.84
C ASN A 316 -4.99 -20.23 -3.16
N SER A 317 -4.90 -18.98 -3.62
CA SER A 317 -4.11 -18.57 -4.79
C SER A 317 -2.64 -18.35 -4.40
N ALA A 318 -1.96 -19.45 -4.04
CA ALA A 318 -0.60 -19.48 -3.46
C ALA A 318 0.55 -18.99 -4.39
N ARG A 319 0.28 -18.19 -5.43
CA ARG A 319 1.22 -17.97 -6.55
C ARG A 319 1.78 -16.55 -6.68
N MET A 320 1.52 -15.65 -5.74
CA MET A 320 2.03 -14.27 -5.83
C MET A 320 2.96 -13.93 -4.65
N PRO A 321 4.28 -14.16 -4.77
CA PRO A 321 5.26 -13.82 -3.74
C PRO A 321 5.18 -12.35 -3.30
N GLN A 322 4.84 -11.45 -4.23
CA GLN A 322 4.70 -10.01 -3.98
C GLN A 322 3.56 -9.68 -3.00
N LEU A 323 2.52 -10.51 -2.93
CA LEU A 323 1.39 -10.29 -2.03
C LEU A 323 1.60 -10.91 -0.64
N GLN A 324 2.65 -11.71 -0.43
CA GLN A 324 2.90 -12.35 0.87
C GLN A 324 3.03 -11.37 2.04
N PRO A 325 3.75 -10.24 1.94
CA PRO A 325 3.84 -9.28 3.05
C PRO A 325 2.46 -8.71 3.41
N LEU A 326 1.64 -8.42 2.38
CA LEU A 326 0.29 -7.90 2.54
C LEU A 326 -0.63 -8.93 3.20
N LEU A 327 -0.57 -10.20 2.77
CA LEU A 327 -1.31 -11.28 3.40
C LEU A 327 -0.90 -11.50 4.86
N ARG A 328 0.40 -11.44 5.19
CA ARG A 328 0.88 -11.56 6.58
C ARG A 328 0.41 -10.43 7.48
N TYR A 329 0.34 -9.20 6.96
CA TYR A 329 -0.10 -8.05 7.73
C TYR A 329 -1.60 -8.10 8.04
N TRP A 330 -2.43 -8.44 7.05
CA TRP A 330 -3.89 -8.42 7.18
C TRP A 330 -4.52 -9.73 7.67
N LEU A 331 -3.82 -10.87 7.53
CA LEU A 331 -4.30 -12.20 7.91
C LEU A 331 -3.33 -12.87 8.91
N PRO A 332 -3.30 -12.41 10.17
CA PRO A 332 -2.46 -13.01 11.21
C PRO A 332 -2.77 -14.49 11.46
#